data_AF-A0A934H2V4-F1
#
_entry.id   AF-A0A934H2V4-F1
#
_cell.length_a   1.000
_cell.length_b   1.000
_cell.length_c   1.000
_cell.angle_alpha   90.00
_cell.angle_beta   90.00
_cell.angle_gamma   90.00
#
_symmetry.space_group_name_H-M   'P 1'
#
loop_
_entity.id
_entity.type
_entity.pdbx_description
1 polymer ?
#
loop_
_entity_poly.entity_id
_entity_poly.type
_entity_poly.pdbx_seq_one_letter_code
_entity_poly.pdbx_strand_id
1 'polypeptide(L)'
;MKLRFVRLILLEALSLTLLLIAIGCNSQAPLTAGGEASPAVRPQNAATPTATRPAATPTASPVSPTPSAARTLTASPVLPAKAPAGDLKRTDNQGAVTVVVTPLNLGMPGKTLDFKVVMDTHSVELAYDLTKSAILRDNLGREYAPLSWDGGSGGHHLSGRLSLPATDTVGQPVLAPDVKVLELILKGIGGVPSRVFRWDL
;
A
#
# COMPACT_ATOMS: atom_id res chain seq x y z
N MET A 1 -38.35 20.05 -34.84
CA MET A 1 -38.64 21.37 -34.25
C MET A 1 -37.93 21.44 -32.89
N LYS A 2 -36.77 22.12 -32.86
CA LYS A 2 -36.06 22.79 -31.73
C LYS A 2 -36.24 22.18 -30.32
N LEU A 3 -35.25 21.50 -29.73
CA LEU A 3 -34.03 22.06 -29.11
C LEU A 3 -34.30 23.32 -28.28
N ARG A 4 -34.45 23.15 -26.96
CA ARG A 4 -34.24 24.14 -25.88
C ARG A 4 -34.62 23.47 -24.55
N PHE A 5 -33.66 23.00 -23.76
CA PHE A 5 -33.70 23.03 -22.28
C PHE A 5 -32.32 22.58 -21.76
N VAL A 6 -31.30 23.35 -22.15
CA VAL A 6 -30.02 23.44 -21.45
C VAL A 6 -29.97 24.87 -20.91
N ARG A 7 -29.62 25.00 -19.62
CA ARG A 7 -29.43 26.22 -18.80
C ARG A 7 -30.54 26.57 -17.80
N LEU A 8 -30.39 26.03 -16.59
CA LEU A 8 -30.57 26.75 -15.32
C LEU A 8 -29.43 26.23 -14.41
N ILE A 9 -28.22 26.80 -14.46
CA ILE A 9 -27.75 27.91 -13.58
C ILE A 9 -28.01 27.52 -12.11
N LEU A 10 -27.06 26.91 -11.37
CA LEU A 10 -25.86 27.48 -10.73
C LEU A 10 -26.22 28.59 -9.70
N LEU A 11 -25.68 28.50 -8.48
CA LEU A 11 -25.98 29.21 -7.20
C LEU A 11 -27.03 28.44 -6.38
N GLU A 12 -26.69 27.84 -5.22
CA GLU A 12 -26.37 28.53 -3.97
C GLU A 12 -25.17 27.88 -3.24
N ALA A 13 -24.11 28.65 -3.08
CA ALA A 13 -23.07 28.45 -2.07
C ALA A 13 -23.29 29.47 -0.95
N LEU A 14 -22.84 29.13 0.25
CA LEU A 14 -22.73 29.98 1.46
C LEU A 14 -24.03 30.34 2.19
N SER A 15 -24.30 29.61 3.26
CA SER A 15 -24.75 30.25 4.50
C SER A 15 -23.91 29.74 5.67
N LEU A 16 -23.00 30.60 6.11
CA LEU A 16 -22.10 30.44 7.24
C LEU A 16 -22.59 31.40 8.33
N THR A 17 -23.21 30.93 9.41
CA THR A 17 -23.15 31.65 10.71
C THR A 17 -23.43 30.72 11.90
N LEU A 18 -22.34 30.32 12.53
CA LEU A 18 -22.07 30.24 13.97
C LEU A 18 -23.22 30.54 14.95
N LEU A 19 -23.55 29.58 15.83
CA LEU A 19 -24.02 29.85 17.20
C LEU A 19 -23.40 28.84 18.18
N LEU A 20 -22.69 29.38 19.17
CA LEU A 20 -22.03 28.68 20.27
C LEU A 20 -23.03 28.05 21.24
N ILE A 21 -22.72 26.84 21.75
CA ILE A 21 -22.93 26.52 23.18
C ILE A 21 -21.73 25.70 23.67
N ALA A 22 -20.90 26.36 24.48
CA ALA A 22 -19.88 25.76 25.33
C ALA A 22 -20.49 25.51 26.72
N ILE A 23 -20.75 24.25 27.08
CA ILE A 23 -20.98 23.78 28.46
C ILE A 23 -20.67 22.26 28.43
N GLY A 24 -19.79 21.66 29.22
CA GLY A 24 -19.01 22.16 30.34
C GLY A 24 -17.90 21.18 30.69
N CYS A 25 -16.92 21.71 31.43
CA CYS A 25 -15.97 20.92 32.20
C CYS A 25 -16.74 19.93 33.08
N ASN A 26 -16.35 18.66 33.07
CA ASN A 26 -16.52 17.84 34.26
C ASN A 26 -15.22 17.14 34.60
N SER A 27 -14.62 17.66 35.66
CA SER A 27 -13.49 17.13 36.40
C SER A 27 -13.82 15.76 36.97
N GLN A 28 -12.87 14.82 36.91
CA GLN A 28 -12.34 14.14 38.09
C GLN A 28 -11.31 13.07 37.69
N ALA A 29 -10.05 13.39 37.95
CA ALA A 29 -9.07 12.40 38.35
C ALA A 29 -9.15 12.24 39.87
N PRO A 30 -9.02 11.02 40.41
CA PRO A 30 -8.36 10.83 41.67
C PRO A 30 -6.97 10.22 41.47
N LEU A 31 -6.00 10.88 42.08
CA LEU A 31 -4.67 10.38 42.38
C LEU A 31 -4.81 9.23 43.38
N THR A 32 -4.18 8.09 43.10
CA THR A 32 -3.74 7.14 44.13
C THR A 32 -2.27 6.88 43.94
N ALA A 33 -1.48 7.57 44.77
CA ALA A 33 -0.14 7.18 45.17
C ALA A 33 -0.26 6.16 46.32
N GLY A 34 0.62 5.16 46.36
CA GLY A 34 0.82 4.35 47.56
C GLY A 34 1.55 3.03 47.35
N GLY A 35 2.78 2.94 47.87
CA GLY A 35 3.46 1.70 48.28
C GLY A 35 4.28 1.02 47.19
N GLU A 36 5.59 1.24 47.04
CA GLU A 36 6.67 0.88 47.97
C GLU A 36 6.72 -0.62 48.29
N ALA A 37 7.66 -1.33 47.65
CA ALA A 37 8.62 -2.25 48.29
C ALA A 37 9.36 -3.07 47.23
N SER A 38 10.56 -2.61 46.89
CA SER A 38 11.66 -3.51 46.51
C SER A 38 12.26 -4.05 47.81
N PRO A 39 12.68 -5.33 47.89
CA PRO A 39 14.14 -5.52 47.81
C PRO A 39 14.61 -6.85 47.21
N ALA A 40 15.93 -6.86 46.96
CA ALA A 40 16.86 -7.98 47.05
C ALA A 40 16.96 -8.96 45.86
N VAL A 41 17.90 -8.64 44.97
CA VAL A 41 19.16 -9.39 44.75
C VAL A 41 19.09 -10.91 44.93
N ARG A 42 19.26 -11.63 43.82
CA ARG A 42 19.96 -12.93 43.82
C ARG A 42 20.77 -13.07 42.52
N PRO A 43 22.11 -13.16 42.57
CA PRO A 43 22.91 -13.53 41.41
C PRO A 43 22.94 -15.06 41.29
N GLN A 44 22.67 -15.59 40.10
CA GLN A 44 23.02 -16.96 39.74
C GLN A 44 23.67 -16.97 38.36
N ASN A 45 24.99 -16.89 38.41
CA ASN A 45 25.96 -17.71 37.69
C ASN A 45 25.57 -18.29 36.32
N ALA A 46 26.31 -17.81 35.32
CA ALA A 46 27.16 -18.60 34.44
C ALA A 46 26.51 -19.77 33.66
N ALA A 47 26.24 -19.50 32.39
CA ALA A 47 26.55 -20.45 31.31
C ALA A 47 26.85 -19.67 30.03
N THR A 48 28.14 -19.55 29.75
CA THR A 48 28.72 -19.07 28.49
C THR A 48 28.56 -20.15 27.43
N PRO A 49 27.97 -19.88 26.26
CA PRO A 49 28.35 -20.58 25.04
C PRO A 49 29.41 -19.76 24.31
N THR A 50 30.65 -20.26 24.39
CA THR A 50 31.77 -19.91 23.53
C THR A 50 31.36 -20.07 22.06
N ALA A 51 31.07 -18.98 21.36
CA ALA A 51 31.01 -18.94 19.90
C ALA A 51 32.32 -18.34 19.37
N THR A 52 33.27 -19.23 19.08
CA THR A 52 34.54 -18.90 18.42
C THR A 52 34.25 -18.36 17.02
N ARG A 53 34.45 -17.06 16.85
CA ARG A 53 34.45 -16.34 15.57
C ARG A 53 35.85 -16.45 14.96
N PRO A 54 36.08 -17.15 13.84
CA PRO A 54 37.30 -16.95 13.07
C PRO A 54 37.23 -15.59 12.35
N ALA A 55 38.21 -14.74 12.65
CA ALA A 55 38.46 -13.50 11.94
C ALA A 55 39.00 -13.83 10.54
N ALA A 56 38.27 -13.44 9.50
CA ALA A 56 38.79 -13.38 8.14
C ALA A 56 39.15 -11.92 7.82
N THR A 57 40.42 -11.75 7.48
CA THR A 57 41.12 -10.52 7.12
C THR A 57 40.49 -9.81 5.91
N PRO A 58 40.35 -8.46 5.91
CA PRO A 58 40.08 -7.73 4.68
C PRO A 58 41.39 -7.51 3.91
N THR A 59 41.63 -8.31 2.87
CA THR A 59 42.64 -8.01 1.85
C THR A 59 42.05 -7.00 0.86
N ALA A 60 42.49 -5.76 0.96
CA ALA A 60 42.29 -4.76 -0.08
C ALA A 60 43.30 -4.99 -1.22
N SER A 61 42.82 -5.04 -2.47
CA SER A 61 43.62 -4.80 -3.67
C SER A 61 42.77 -4.06 -4.71
N PRO A 62 43.23 -2.91 -5.23
CA PRO A 62 42.52 -2.12 -6.24
C PRO A 62 42.95 -2.55 -7.65
N VAL A 63 42.00 -2.84 -8.54
CA VAL A 63 42.27 -2.86 -10.00
C VAL A 63 41.06 -2.37 -10.80
N SER A 64 41.28 -1.31 -11.55
CA SER A 64 40.52 -0.87 -12.73
C SER A 64 41.42 0.13 -13.48
N PRO A 65 41.25 0.40 -14.79
CA PRO A 65 40.51 -0.32 -15.82
C PRO A 65 41.36 -0.58 -17.09
N THR A 66 40.90 -1.45 -18.00
CA THR A 66 41.32 -1.39 -19.42
C THR A 66 40.10 -1.57 -20.32
N PRO A 67 39.80 -0.61 -21.23
CA PRO A 67 38.79 -0.76 -22.25
C PRO A 67 39.41 -1.28 -23.55
N SER A 68 38.83 -2.31 -24.16
CA SER A 68 38.97 -2.54 -25.61
C SER A 68 38.01 -3.62 -26.09
N ALA A 69 37.00 -3.19 -26.85
CA ALA A 69 36.73 -3.67 -28.20
C ALA A 69 35.32 -3.24 -28.61
N ALA A 70 35.28 -2.25 -29.49
CA ALA A 70 34.08 -1.86 -30.22
C ALA A 70 33.52 -3.07 -31.00
N ARG A 71 32.24 -3.35 -30.83
CA ARG A 71 31.45 -4.12 -31.80
C ARG A 71 30.42 -3.20 -32.41
N THR A 72 30.73 -2.69 -33.59
CA THR A 72 29.74 -2.12 -34.50
C THR A 72 28.93 -3.27 -35.06
N LEU A 73 27.67 -3.42 -34.62
CA LEU A 73 26.68 -4.25 -35.28
C LEU A 73 25.42 -3.40 -35.49
N THR A 74 25.34 -2.87 -36.71
CA THR A 74 24.13 -2.54 -37.49
C THR A 74 22.78 -2.76 -36.78
N ALA A 75 22.09 -1.66 -36.48
CA ALA A 75 20.70 -1.67 -36.04
C ALA A 75 19.76 -1.91 -37.25
N SER A 76 19.05 -3.05 -37.22
CA SER A 76 17.87 -3.28 -38.06
C SER A 76 16.71 -2.38 -37.60
N PRO A 77 15.79 -1.97 -38.49
CA PRO A 77 14.64 -1.14 -38.10
C PRO A 77 13.69 -1.97 -37.22
N VAL A 78 13.74 -1.74 -35.91
CA VAL A 78 12.79 -2.28 -34.94
C VAL A 78 11.48 -1.52 -35.12
N LEU A 79 10.48 -2.20 -35.68
CA LEU A 79 9.06 -1.85 -35.54
C LEU A 79 8.77 -1.58 -34.05
N PRO A 80 7.88 -0.64 -33.68
CA PRO A 80 7.63 -0.32 -32.28
C PRO A 80 7.17 -1.57 -31.53
N ALA A 81 8.08 -2.15 -30.75
CA ALA A 81 7.77 -3.19 -29.80
C ALA A 81 6.88 -2.55 -28.72
N LYS A 82 5.64 -3.03 -28.62
CA LYS A 82 4.79 -2.82 -27.46
C LYS A 82 5.64 -3.07 -26.21
N ALA A 83 5.66 -2.08 -25.31
CA ALA A 83 6.51 -2.10 -24.12
C ALA A 83 6.43 -3.45 -23.39
N PRO A 84 7.56 -3.99 -22.90
CA PRO A 84 7.53 -5.22 -22.13
C PRO A 84 6.65 -5.01 -20.91
N ALA A 85 5.80 -6.00 -20.59
CA ALA A 85 5.10 -6.05 -19.32
C ALA A 85 6.16 -6.14 -18.21
N GLY A 86 6.58 -4.99 -17.69
CA GLY A 86 7.51 -4.91 -16.57
C GLY A 86 6.90 -5.51 -15.31
N ASP A 87 7.74 -5.79 -14.31
CA ASP A 87 7.26 -6.26 -13.00
C ASP A 87 6.25 -5.24 -12.44
N LEU A 88 4.98 -5.61 -12.42
CA LEU A 88 3.89 -4.80 -11.88
C LEU A 88 3.84 -4.88 -10.35
N LYS A 89 4.72 -5.65 -9.69
CA LYS A 89 4.80 -5.70 -8.24
C LYS A 89 5.18 -4.33 -7.66
N ARG A 90 4.51 -3.95 -6.58
CA ARG A 90 4.81 -2.75 -5.78
C ARG A 90 4.93 -3.14 -4.32
N THR A 91 5.86 -2.52 -3.60
CA THR A 91 6.18 -2.85 -2.22
C THR A 91 6.20 -1.58 -1.37
N ASP A 92 5.62 -1.67 -0.18
CA ASP A 92 5.54 -0.60 0.81
C ASP A 92 6.01 -1.16 2.17
N ASN A 93 7.11 -0.62 2.69
CA ASN A 93 7.76 -1.09 3.93
C ASN A 93 7.53 -0.13 5.11
N GLN A 94 6.41 0.58 5.15
CA GLN A 94 6.13 1.56 6.21
C GLN A 94 5.64 0.90 7.51
N GLY A 95 5.95 1.53 8.65
CA GLY A 95 5.50 1.07 9.97
C GLY A 95 6.05 -0.32 10.32
N ALA A 96 5.21 -1.15 10.94
CA ALA A 96 5.56 -2.51 11.40
C ALA A 96 5.28 -3.61 10.37
N VAL A 97 4.79 -3.26 9.18
CA VAL A 97 4.26 -4.22 8.20
C VAL A 97 4.82 -3.91 6.81
N THR A 98 5.38 -4.94 6.18
CA THR A 98 5.71 -4.92 4.75
C THR A 98 4.48 -5.34 3.96
N VAL A 99 4.10 -4.55 2.97
CA VAL A 99 2.97 -4.84 2.08
C VAL A 99 3.45 -4.93 0.64
N VAL A 100 3.12 -6.02 -0.03
CA VAL A 100 3.44 -6.25 -1.44
C VAL A 100 2.14 -6.44 -2.20
N VAL A 101 1.97 -5.68 -3.28
CA VAL A 101 0.81 -5.77 -4.17
C VAL A 101 1.25 -6.13 -5.57
N THR A 102 0.60 -7.12 -6.17
CA THR A 102 0.85 -7.54 -7.56
C THR A 102 -0.47 -7.63 -8.30
N PRO A 103 -0.71 -6.79 -9.33
CA PRO A 103 -1.87 -6.96 -10.21
C PRO A 103 -1.78 -8.30 -10.95
N LEU A 104 -2.88 -9.05 -10.99
CA LEU A 104 -2.93 -10.39 -11.56
C LEU A 104 -3.42 -10.40 -13.01
N ASN A 105 -4.29 -9.46 -13.37
CA ASN A 105 -4.95 -9.42 -14.67
C ASN A 105 -5.08 -7.99 -15.25
N LEU A 106 -4.22 -7.06 -14.85
CA LEU A 106 -4.28 -5.66 -15.27
C LEU A 106 -4.17 -5.48 -16.81
N GLY A 107 -3.40 -6.33 -17.49
CA GLY A 107 -3.26 -6.28 -18.95
C GLY A 107 -4.40 -6.93 -19.74
N MET A 108 -5.24 -7.74 -19.08
CA MET A 108 -6.38 -8.42 -19.69
C MET A 108 -7.43 -8.69 -18.60
N PRO A 109 -8.20 -7.66 -18.20
CA PRO A 109 -9.18 -7.79 -17.13
C PRO A 109 -10.30 -8.76 -17.51
N GLY A 110 -10.76 -9.53 -16.52
CA GLY A 110 -11.95 -10.38 -16.65
C GLY A 110 -13.20 -9.65 -16.18
N LYS A 111 -14.06 -10.35 -15.43
CA LYS A 111 -15.19 -9.72 -14.72
C LYS A 111 -14.73 -8.81 -13.56
N THR A 112 -13.53 -9.07 -13.04
CA THR A 112 -12.90 -8.37 -11.92
C THR A 112 -11.49 -7.94 -12.29
N LEU A 113 -11.01 -6.92 -11.57
CA LEU A 113 -9.60 -6.58 -11.46
C LEU A 113 -9.05 -7.20 -10.18
N ASP A 114 -8.11 -8.13 -10.33
CA ASP A 114 -7.60 -8.93 -9.22
C ASP A 114 -6.17 -8.51 -8.86
N PHE A 115 -5.92 -8.38 -7.56
CA PHE A 115 -4.60 -8.05 -7.00
C PHE A 115 -4.23 -9.08 -5.95
N LYS A 116 -3.02 -9.64 -6.04
CA LYS A 116 -2.43 -10.37 -4.92
C LYS A 116 -1.87 -9.35 -3.93
N VAL A 117 -2.28 -9.44 -2.67
CA VAL A 117 -1.77 -8.65 -1.56
C VAL A 117 -1.11 -9.58 -0.57
N VAL A 118 0.13 -9.29 -0.22
CA VAL A 118 0.90 -10.00 0.81
C VAL A 118 1.30 -8.99 1.88
N MET A 119 1.08 -9.33 3.14
CA MET A 119 1.41 -8.52 4.31
C MET A 119 2.23 -9.37 5.26
N ASP A 120 3.40 -8.87 5.64
CA ASP A 120 4.33 -9.57 6.53
C ASP A 120 4.70 -8.67 7.72
N THR A 121 4.70 -9.23 8.92
CA THR A 121 5.12 -8.53 10.14
C THR A 121 5.72 -9.50 11.17
N HIS A 122 6.52 -8.95 12.09
CA HIS A 122 7.08 -9.69 13.22
C HIS A 122 6.73 -9.07 14.58
N SER A 123 5.85 -8.05 14.60
CA SER A 123 5.59 -7.26 15.81
C SER A 123 4.12 -6.94 16.06
N VAL A 124 3.24 -7.12 15.07
CA VAL A 124 1.79 -6.91 15.24
C VAL A 124 1.00 -8.12 14.74
N GLU A 125 -0.29 -8.17 15.11
CA GLU A 125 -1.24 -9.13 14.57
C GLU A 125 -1.94 -8.53 13.33
N LEU A 126 -2.04 -9.32 12.26
CA LEU A 126 -2.67 -8.92 11.00
C LEU A 126 -4.10 -9.47 10.91
N ALA A 127 -5.08 -8.70 11.36
CA ALA A 127 -6.51 -9.04 11.25
C ALA A 127 -7.26 -8.02 10.38
N TYR A 128 -6.92 -7.97 9.09
CA TYR A 128 -7.49 -6.99 8.16
C TYR A 128 -8.49 -7.61 7.19
N ASP A 129 -9.67 -7.00 7.11
CA ASP A 129 -10.63 -7.23 6.03
C ASP A 129 -10.43 -6.17 4.94
N LEU A 130 -9.75 -6.55 3.86
CA LEU A 130 -9.44 -5.60 2.78
C LEU A 130 -10.68 -5.12 2.03
N THR A 131 -11.85 -5.77 2.16
CA THR A 131 -13.09 -5.24 1.59
C THR A 131 -13.52 -3.93 2.24
N LYS A 132 -13.10 -3.68 3.49
CA LYS A 132 -13.39 -2.46 4.24
C LYS A 132 -12.25 -1.44 4.20
N SER A 133 -11.04 -1.90 3.90
CA SER A 133 -9.82 -1.09 4.04
C SER A 133 -9.14 -0.76 2.72
N ALA A 134 -9.67 -1.21 1.58
CA ALA A 134 -9.09 -0.92 0.27
C ALA A 134 -10.03 -0.08 -0.61
N ILE A 135 -9.43 0.73 -1.49
CA ILE A 135 -10.11 1.46 -2.57
C ILE A 135 -9.21 1.43 -3.79
N LEU A 136 -9.78 1.21 -4.97
CA LEU A 136 -9.08 1.45 -6.23
C LEU A 136 -9.51 2.80 -6.79
N ARG A 137 -8.54 3.61 -7.24
CA ARG A 137 -8.77 4.94 -7.79
C ARG A 137 -8.06 5.11 -9.12
N ASP A 138 -8.70 5.80 -10.07
CA ASP A 138 -8.06 6.18 -11.33
C ASP A 138 -7.65 7.66 -11.38
N ASN A 139 -6.93 8.06 -12.45
CA ASN A 139 -6.55 9.47 -12.66
C ASN A 139 -7.72 10.42 -12.92
N LEU A 140 -8.93 9.91 -13.13
CA LEU A 140 -10.15 10.72 -13.31
C LEU A 140 -10.85 10.97 -11.96
N GLY A 141 -10.33 10.39 -10.88
CA GLY A 141 -10.89 10.50 -9.53
C GLY A 141 -12.05 9.55 -9.26
N ARG A 142 -12.32 8.58 -10.14
CA ARG A 142 -13.34 7.55 -9.88
C ARG A 142 -12.77 6.55 -8.87
N GLU A 143 -13.59 6.17 -7.92
CA GLU A 143 -13.25 5.23 -6.86
C GLU A 143 -14.11 3.96 -6.95
N TYR A 144 -13.48 2.82 -6.69
CA TYR A 144 -14.11 1.51 -6.77
C TYR A 144 -13.87 0.74 -5.47
N ALA A 145 -14.97 0.35 -4.84
CA ALA A 145 -14.94 -0.49 -3.64
C ALA A 145 -14.60 -1.95 -4.01
N PRO A 146 -13.86 -2.69 -3.17
CA PRO A 146 -13.60 -4.10 -3.40
C PRO A 146 -14.86 -4.95 -3.34
N LEU A 147 -14.88 -6.02 -4.12
CA LEU A 147 -15.95 -7.01 -4.14
C LEU A 147 -15.70 -8.14 -3.14
N SER A 148 -14.45 -8.59 -3.03
CA SER A 148 -14.09 -9.71 -2.16
C SER A 148 -12.62 -9.72 -1.77
N TRP A 149 -12.34 -10.37 -0.64
CA TRP A 149 -11.01 -10.66 -0.12
C TRP A 149 -10.96 -12.13 0.32
N ASP A 150 -9.98 -12.90 -0.16
CA ASP A 150 -9.85 -14.33 0.16
C ASP A 150 -8.67 -14.67 1.08
N GLY A 151 -7.87 -13.69 1.50
CA GLY A 151 -6.67 -13.93 2.29
C GLY A 151 -6.91 -14.29 3.75
N GLY A 152 -8.16 -14.53 4.14
CA GLY A 152 -8.55 -14.85 5.51
C GLY A 152 -8.43 -13.68 6.47
N SER A 153 -8.40 -14.01 7.76
CA SER A 153 -8.36 -13.07 8.87
C SER A 153 -7.40 -13.57 9.96
N GLY A 154 -6.25 -12.90 10.15
CA GLY A 154 -5.36 -13.17 11.28
C GLY A 154 -3.97 -13.70 10.91
N GLY A 155 -3.02 -13.55 11.84
CA GLY A 155 -1.66 -14.10 11.75
C GLY A 155 -0.55 -13.04 11.69
N HIS A 156 0.70 -13.49 11.51
CA HIS A 156 1.88 -12.65 11.29
C HIS A 156 2.27 -12.54 9.80
N HIS A 157 1.62 -13.35 8.97
CA HIS A 157 1.70 -13.33 7.51
C HIS A 157 0.28 -13.44 6.97
N LEU A 158 -0.14 -12.48 6.15
CA LEU A 158 -1.49 -12.45 5.58
C LEU A 158 -1.37 -12.27 4.06
N SER A 159 -1.91 -13.21 3.29
CA SER A 159 -1.82 -13.19 1.83
C SER A 159 -3.13 -13.62 1.21
N GLY A 160 -3.56 -12.92 0.17
CA GLY A 160 -4.77 -13.23 -0.56
C GLY A 160 -4.93 -12.43 -1.84
N ARG A 161 -6.04 -12.69 -2.51
CA ARG A 161 -6.57 -11.98 -3.64
C ARG A 161 -7.62 -10.97 -3.18
N LEU A 162 -7.38 -9.74 -3.57
CA LEU A 162 -8.35 -8.66 -3.52
C LEU A 162 -8.96 -8.51 -4.91
N SER A 163 -10.28 -8.70 -5.01
CA SER A 163 -11.01 -8.55 -6.27
C SER A 163 -11.82 -7.28 -6.26
N LEU A 164 -11.66 -6.47 -7.30
CA LEU A 164 -12.34 -5.20 -7.53
C LEU A 164 -13.19 -5.29 -8.80
N PRO A 165 -14.21 -4.44 -8.97
CA PRO A 165 -14.99 -4.45 -10.20
C PRO A 165 -14.12 -4.03 -11.38
N ALA A 166 -14.31 -4.69 -12.54
CA ALA A 166 -13.68 -4.29 -13.79
C ALA A 166 -14.50 -3.24 -14.58
N THR A 167 -15.70 -2.93 -14.10
CA THR A 167 -16.61 -1.92 -14.66
C THR A 167 -17.16 -1.00 -13.56
N ASP A 168 -17.45 0.24 -13.90
CA ASP A 168 -18.13 1.18 -13.01
C ASP A 168 -19.63 0.91 -12.88
N THR A 169 -20.33 1.76 -12.11
CA THR A 169 -21.77 1.63 -11.82
C THR A 169 -22.68 1.85 -13.02
N VAL A 170 -22.17 2.44 -14.11
CA VAL A 170 -22.89 2.63 -15.38
C VAL A 170 -22.43 1.66 -16.46
N GLY A 171 -21.57 0.69 -16.11
CA GLY A 171 -21.11 -0.39 -16.98
C GLY A 171 -19.91 -0.04 -17.86
N GLN A 172 -19.24 1.09 -17.65
CA GLN A 172 -18.02 1.42 -18.39
C GLN A 172 -16.81 0.67 -17.81
N PRO A 173 -15.87 0.21 -18.63
CA PRO A 173 -14.64 -0.42 -18.13
C PRO A 173 -13.84 0.51 -17.21
N VAL A 174 -13.32 -0.02 -16.12
CA VAL A 174 -12.39 0.69 -15.23
C VAL A 174 -11.10 1.01 -15.97
N LEU A 175 -10.63 0.12 -16.84
CA LEU A 175 -9.46 0.32 -17.70
C LEU A 175 -9.86 0.87 -19.08
N ALA A 176 -10.59 1.98 -19.09
CA ALA A 176 -10.94 2.68 -20.32
C ALA A 176 -9.71 3.38 -20.96
N PRO A 177 -9.73 3.72 -22.27
CA PRO A 177 -8.56 4.27 -22.96
C PRO A 177 -7.98 5.58 -22.39
N ASP A 178 -8.79 6.36 -21.67
CA ASP A 178 -8.45 7.62 -21.01
C ASP A 178 -7.86 7.44 -19.59
N VAL A 179 -7.92 6.21 -19.05
CA VAL A 179 -7.28 5.87 -17.78
C VAL A 179 -5.80 5.60 -18.02
N LYS A 180 -4.96 6.45 -17.44
CA LYS A 180 -3.49 6.42 -17.54
C LYS A 180 -2.82 6.03 -16.23
N VAL A 181 -3.57 6.11 -15.13
CA VAL A 181 -3.07 5.80 -13.81
C VAL A 181 -4.11 4.99 -13.07
N LEU A 182 -3.63 3.95 -12.39
CA LEU A 182 -4.40 3.22 -11.41
C LEU A 182 -3.67 3.23 -10.06
N GLU A 183 -4.41 3.50 -8.99
CA GLU A 183 -3.91 3.53 -7.62
C GLU A 183 -4.74 2.60 -6.73
N LEU A 184 -4.11 1.61 -6.10
CA LEU A 184 -4.71 0.86 -5.01
C LEU A 184 -4.32 1.52 -3.69
N ILE A 185 -5.32 1.91 -2.91
CA ILE A 185 -5.17 2.58 -1.62
C ILE A 185 -5.57 1.61 -0.52
N LEU A 186 -4.64 1.28 0.38
CA LEU A 186 -4.91 0.47 1.57
C LEU A 186 -4.84 1.34 2.82
N LYS A 187 -5.91 1.35 3.63
CA LYS A 187 -6.09 2.23 4.79
C LYS A 187 -5.81 1.50 6.09
N GLY A 188 -5.11 2.16 7.01
CA GLY A 188 -4.93 1.70 8.39
C GLY A 188 -4.07 0.45 8.59
N ILE A 189 -3.33 0.00 7.57
CA ILE A 189 -2.54 -1.23 7.66
C ILE A 189 -1.21 -0.98 8.39
N GLY A 190 -1.00 -1.68 9.50
CA GLY A 190 0.23 -1.59 10.30
C GLY A 190 0.43 -0.23 10.98
N GLY A 191 -0.65 0.45 11.36
CA GLY A 191 -0.60 1.79 11.98
C GLY A 191 -0.35 2.94 11.00
N VAL A 192 -0.24 2.65 9.70
CA VAL A 192 -0.09 3.65 8.64
C VAL A 192 -1.47 4.07 8.14
N PRO A 193 -1.82 5.38 8.15
CA PRO A 193 -3.16 5.84 7.75
C PRO A 193 -3.55 5.42 6.33
N SER A 194 -2.61 5.50 5.38
CA SER A 194 -2.84 5.17 3.97
C SER A 194 -1.55 4.74 3.28
N ARG A 195 -1.61 3.64 2.53
CA ARG A 195 -0.57 3.14 1.63
C ARG A 195 -1.09 3.19 0.19
N VAL A 196 -0.31 3.72 -0.74
CA VAL A 196 -0.75 3.92 -2.13
C VAL A 196 0.18 3.17 -3.08
N PHE A 197 -0.39 2.25 -3.85
CA PHE A 197 0.31 1.46 -4.87
C PHE A 197 -0.13 1.94 -6.24
N ARG A 198 0.81 2.48 -7.03
CA ARG A 198 0.52 3.15 -8.30
C ARG A 198 1.06 2.38 -9.50
N TRP A 199 0.27 2.36 -10.57
CA TRP A 199 0.64 1.88 -11.90
C TRP A 199 0.27 2.91 -12.96
N ASP A 200 1.22 3.23 -13.83
CA ASP A 200 0.98 3.97 -15.07
C ASP A 200 0.67 2.96 -16.19
N LEU A 201 -0.39 3.21 -16.96
CA LEU A 201 -0.99 2.29 -17.94
C LEU A 201 -0.71 2.65 -19.40
#